data_AF-A0A0M4IZF9-F1
#
_entry.id   AF-A0A0M4IZF9-F1
#
_cell.length_a   1.000
_cell.length_b   1.000
_cell.length_c   1.000
_cell.angle_alpha   90.00
_cell.angle_beta   90.00
_cell.angle_gamma   90.00
#
_symmetry.space_group_name_H-M   'P 1'
#
loop_
_entity.id
_entity.type
_entity.pdbx_description
1 polymer ?
#
loop_
_entity_poly.entity_id
_entity_poly.type
_entity_poly.pdbx_seq_one_letter_code
_entity_poly.pdbx_strand_id
1 'polypeptide(L)'
;MSGGHLSKDFFELIKSIGECKSKQEEDKILAAEVATLRQRFTEQLSPKKMKEAVVRMMYAEMLGHNADFGHIHAVNMSQQTNLIAKRVGRAHKDLVPSYVSILKQVTEHRLPSSFDYHRTPAPRLQ
;
A
#
# COMPACT_ATOMS: atom_id res chain seq x y z
N MET A 1 -11.20 -18.04 -15.84
CA MET A 1 -10.17 -17.05 -15.48
C MET A 1 -10.76 -16.19 -14.37
N SER A 2 -10.57 -16.60 -13.12
CA SER A 2 -11.30 -16.02 -11.99
C SER A 2 -10.53 -14.83 -11.45
N GLY A 3 -11.09 -13.62 -11.58
CA GLY A 3 -10.52 -12.39 -11.05
C GLY A 3 -10.14 -12.54 -9.58
N GLY A 4 -8.91 -12.14 -9.25
CA GLY A 4 -8.36 -12.21 -7.90
C GLY A 4 -9.18 -11.33 -6.95
N HIS A 5 -10.14 -11.94 -6.26
CA HIS A 5 -10.93 -11.25 -5.25
C HIS A 5 -9.97 -10.80 -4.14
N LEU A 6 -9.90 -9.49 -3.90
CA LEU A 6 -9.22 -8.94 -2.72
C LEU A 6 -9.84 -9.57 -1.47
N SER A 7 -9.03 -9.78 -0.42
CA SER A 7 -9.57 -10.25 0.85
C SER A 7 -10.56 -9.23 1.40
N LYS A 8 -11.54 -9.71 2.16
CA LYS A 8 -12.50 -8.82 2.82
C LYS A 8 -11.78 -7.77 3.66
N ASP A 9 -10.79 -8.20 4.45
CA ASP A 9 -10.02 -7.30 5.30
C ASP A 9 -9.27 -6.22 4.51
N PHE A 10 -8.67 -6.56 3.36
CA PHE A 10 -7.96 -5.57 2.55
C PHE A 10 -8.91 -4.59 1.87
N PHE A 11 -10.07 -5.08 1.43
CA PHE A 11 -11.13 -4.21 0.91
C PHE A 11 -11.63 -3.22 1.97
N GLU A 12 -11.88 -3.69 3.21
CA GLU A 12 -12.28 -2.82 4.32
C GLU A 12 -11.20 -1.80 4.68
N LEU A 13 -9.91 -2.17 4.61
CA LEU A 13 -8.80 -1.24 4.80
C LEU A 13 -8.81 -0.14 3.73
N ILE A 14 -8.87 -0.50 2.44
CA ILE A 14 -8.92 0.48 1.34
C ILE A 14 -10.14 1.38 1.48
N LYS A 15 -11.30 0.81 1.80
CA LYS A 15 -12.52 1.58 2.01
C LYS A 15 -12.37 2.57 3.16
N SER A 16 -11.85 2.12 4.31
CA SER A 16 -11.65 2.98 5.49
C SER A 16 -10.68 4.13 5.20
N ILE A 17 -9.61 3.88 4.44
CA ILE A 17 -8.67 4.92 3.99
C ILE A 17 -9.36 5.87 2.99
N GLY A 18 -10.14 5.35 2.03
CA GLY A 18 -10.84 6.16 1.03
C GLY A 18 -11.97 7.03 1.59
N GLU A 19 -12.55 6.62 2.73
CA GLU A 19 -13.62 7.37 3.44
C GLU A 19 -13.07 8.33 4.51
N CYS A 20 -11.76 8.31 4.78
CA CYS A 20 -11.17 9.19 5.79
C CYS A 20 -11.26 10.66 5.36
N LYS A 21 -11.42 11.55 6.35
CA LYS A 21 -11.62 13.00 6.11
C LYS A 21 -10.41 13.84 6.49
N SER A 22 -9.38 13.23 7.07
CA SER A 22 -8.20 13.92 7.55
C SER A 22 -6.98 13.01 7.57
N LYS A 23 -5.79 13.60 7.42
CA LYS A 23 -4.52 12.86 7.52
C LYS A 23 -4.35 12.20 8.89
N GLN A 24 -4.83 12.84 9.95
CA GLN A 24 -4.80 12.27 11.31
C GLN A 24 -5.68 11.02 11.44
N GLU A 25 -6.78 10.92 10.69
CA GLU A 25 -7.63 9.74 10.66
C GLU A 25 -7.00 8.62 9.84
N GLU A 26 -6.46 8.95 8.67
CA GLU A 26 -5.65 8.04 7.84
C GLU A 26 -4.50 7.43 8.64
N ASP A 27 -3.72 8.27 9.34
CA ASP A 27 -2.57 7.85 10.13
C ASP A 27 -2.98 6.92 11.28
N LYS A 28 -4.15 7.15 11.90
CA LYS A 28 -4.70 6.26 12.94
C LYS A 28 -5.08 4.89 12.38
N ILE A 29 -5.74 4.86 11.22
CA ILE A 29 -6.13 3.60 10.55
C ILE A 29 -4.88 2.80 10.20
N LEU A 30 -3.86 3.45 9.61
CA LEU A 30 -2.62 2.79 9.21
C LEU A 30 -1.77 2.37 10.42
N ALA A 31 -1.75 3.13 11.50
CA ALA A 31 -1.08 2.71 12.73
C ALA A 31 -1.71 1.43 13.32
N ALA A 32 -3.05 1.34 13.32
CA ALA A 32 -3.76 0.15 13.76
C ALA A 32 -3.51 -1.06 12.84
N GLU A 33 -3.48 -0.81 11.53
CA GLU A 33 -3.15 -1.83 10.53
C GLU A 33 -1.73 -2.37 10.71
N VAL A 34 -0.75 -1.48 10.88
CA VAL A 34 0.65 -1.84 11.11
C VAL A 34 0.81 -2.66 12.40
N ALA A 35 0.13 -2.28 13.48
CA ALA A 35 0.12 -3.06 14.71
C ALA A 35 -0.46 -4.47 14.50
N THR A 36 -1.55 -4.57 13.74
CA THR A 36 -2.18 -5.86 13.38
C THR A 36 -1.24 -6.73 12.55
N LEU A 37 -0.57 -6.15 11.54
CA LEU A 37 0.38 -6.86 10.69
C LEU A 37 1.60 -7.34 11.49
N ARG A 38 2.09 -6.52 12.43
CA ARG A 38 3.20 -6.88 13.31
C ARG A 38 2.87 -8.13 14.13
N GLN A 39 1.67 -8.23 14.67
CA GLN A 39 1.21 -9.43 15.36
C GLN A 39 1.06 -10.61 14.40
N ARG A 40 0.37 -10.43 13.26
CA ARG A 40 0.14 -11.50 12.28
C ARG A 40 1.43 -12.15 11.76
N PHE A 41 2.51 -11.40 11.60
CA PHE A 41 3.79 -11.96 11.13
C PHE A 41 4.55 -12.80 12.18
N THR A 42 4.13 -12.76 13.45
CA THR A 42 4.63 -13.68 14.49
C THR A 42 3.92 -15.04 14.45
N GLU A 43 2.76 -15.12 13.80
CA GLU A 43 1.94 -16.32 13.73
C GLU A 43 2.33 -17.19 12.51
N GLN A 44 2.04 -18.49 12.60
CA GLN A 44 2.16 -19.39 11.46
C GLN A 44 0.98 -19.22 10.50
N LEU A 45 1.14 -18.35 9.50
CA LEU A 45 0.11 -18.07 8.50
C LEU A 45 0.16 -19.07 7.34
N SER A 46 -1.01 -19.37 6.77
CA SER A 46 -1.08 -20.07 5.48
C SER A 46 -0.51 -19.19 4.35
N PRO A 47 0.00 -19.77 3.24
CA PRO A 47 0.58 -18.98 2.14
C PRO A 47 -0.35 -17.89 1.58
N LYS A 48 -1.66 -18.17 1.53
CA LYS A 48 -2.68 -17.19 1.10
C LYS A 48 -2.76 -15.99 2.07
N LYS A 49 -2.79 -16.25 3.38
CA LYS A 49 -2.82 -15.21 4.42
C LYS A 49 -1.50 -14.44 4.47
N MET A 50 -0.37 -15.13 4.27
CA MET A 50 0.95 -14.50 4.19
C MET A 50 1.03 -13.52 3.01
N LYS A 51 0.57 -13.92 1.82
CA LYS A 51 0.50 -13.05 0.64
C LYS A 51 -0.33 -11.80 0.91
N GLU A 52 -1.49 -11.97 1.54
CA GLU A 52 -2.37 -10.87 1.89
C GLU A 52 -1.73 -9.89 2.89
N ALA A 53 -1.08 -10.42 3.94
CA ALA A 53 -0.38 -9.60 4.92
C ALA A 53 0.78 -8.80 4.28
N VAL A 54 1.53 -9.40 3.35
CA VAL A 54 2.59 -8.72 2.61
C VAL A 54 2.02 -7.59 1.73
N VAL A 55 0.91 -7.81 1.03
CA VAL A 55 0.28 -6.77 0.19
C VAL A 55 -0.22 -5.60 1.04
N ARG A 56 -0.84 -5.87 2.20
CA ARG A 56 -1.30 -4.85 3.15
C ARG A 56 -0.13 -4.07 3.75
N MET A 57 0.96 -4.76 4.09
CA MET A 57 2.20 -4.15 4.55
C MET A 57 2.79 -3.18 3.50
N MET A 58 2.89 -3.63 2.24
CA MET A 58 3.36 -2.77 1.14
C MET A 58 2.46 -1.54 0.96
N TYR A 59 1.14 -1.70 1.12
CA TYR A 59 0.20 -0.59 1.04
C TYR A 59 0.42 0.44 2.17
N ALA A 60 0.67 -0.03 3.39
CA ALA A 60 1.00 0.86 4.51
C ALA A 60 2.31 1.64 4.28
N GLU A 61 3.34 0.99 3.74
CA GLU A 61 4.60 1.67 3.38
C GLU A 61 4.42 2.72 2.27
N MET A 62 3.58 2.43 1.27
CA MET A 62 3.25 3.40 0.21
C MET A 62 2.57 4.66 0.75
N LEU A 63 1.84 4.54 1.86
CA LEU A 63 1.18 5.66 2.55
C LEU A 63 2.08 6.32 3.63
N GLY A 64 3.33 5.88 3.74
CA GLY A 64 4.37 6.51 4.56
C GLY A 64 4.56 5.89 5.96
N HIS A 65 3.98 4.72 6.25
CA HIS A 65 4.13 4.06 7.55
C HIS A 65 5.24 3.01 7.53
N ASN A 66 6.11 3.04 8.55
CA ASN A 66 7.20 2.05 8.65
C ASN A 66 6.65 0.64 8.97
N ALA A 67 6.95 -0.31 8.09
CA ALA A 67 6.61 -1.73 8.27
C ALA A 67 7.78 -2.69 7.97
N ASP A 68 9.02 -2.26 8.27
CA ASP A 68 10.27 -3.01 8.15
C ASP A 68 10.24 -4.46 8.68
N PHE A 69 9.49 -4.70 9.76
CA PHE A 69 9.31 -6.02 10.36
C PHE A 69 8.76 -7.09 9.40
N GLY A 70 8.07 -6.71 8.32
CA GLY A 70 7.49 -7.63 7.35
C GLY A 70 8.39 -7.91 6.13
N HIS A 71 9.55 -7.25 6.00
CA HIS A 71 10.37 -7.31 4.79
C HIS A 71 10.91 -8.71 4.48
N ILE A 72 11.38 -9.43 5.49
CA ILE A 72 11.90 -10.80 5.34
C ILE A 72 10.80 -11.72 4.78
N HIS A 73 9.56 -11.56 5.23
CA HIS A 73 8.42 -12.36 4.78
C HIS A 73 8.09 -12.06 3.32
N ALA A 74 8.19 -10.80 2.89
CA ALA A 74 8.05 -10.42 1.47
C ALA A 74 9.14 -11.04 0.59
N VAL A 75 10.39 -11.02 1.06
CA VAL A 75 11.52 -11.66 0.36
C VAL A 75 11.30 -13.18 0.26
N ASN A 76 10.94 -13.84 1.35
CA ASN A 76 10.68 -15.28 1.36
C ASN A 76 9.52 -15.66 0.42
N MET A 77 8.45 -14.86 0.38
CA MET A 77 7.34 -15.05 -0.56
C MET A 77 7.76 -14.88 -2.02
N SER A 78 8.71 -13.99 -2.32
CA SER A 78 9.25 -13.80 -3.67
C SER A 78 10.06 -15.01 -4.17
N GLN A 79 10.61 -15.81 -3.24
CA GLN A 79 11.39 -17.01 -3.54
C GLN A 79 10.51 -18.24 -3.79
N GLN A 80 9.26 -18.24 -3.32
CA GLN A 80 8.47 -19.47 -3.21
C GLN A 80 7.62 -19.88 -4.43
N THR A 81 7.48 -19.12 -5.54
CA THR A 81 7.02 -19.70 -6.83
C THR A 81 7.05 -18.73 -8.02
N ASN A 82 7.73 -19.18 -9.08
CA ASN A 82 7.46 -18.99 -10.51
C ASN A 82 7.66 -17.60 -11.17
N LEU A 83 8.22 -17.66 -12.38
CA LEU A 83 8.87 -16.61 -13.20
C LEU A 83 8.18 -15.23 -13.35
N ILE A 84 6.92 -15.06 -12.93
CA ILE A 84 6.24 -13.75 -12.87
C ILE A 84 6.81 -12.88 -11.73
N ALA A 85 7.25 -13.50 -10.62
CA ALA A 85 7.87 -12.79 -9.51
C ALA A 85 9.23 -12.15 -9.85
N LYS A 86 9.96 -12.67 -10.86
CA LYS A 86 11.21 -12.05 -11.33
C LYS A 86 10.99 -10.70 -12.03
N ARG A 87 9.85 -10.51 -12.72
CA ARG A 87 9.49 -9.22 -13.32
C ARG A 87 8.97 -8.25 -12.26
N VAL A 88 8.14 -8.72 -11.33
CA VAL A 88 7.58 -7.88 -10.26
C VAL A 88 8.63 -7.47 -9.23
N GLY A 89 9.59 -8.33 -8.88
CA GLY A 89 10.65 -8.00 -7.90
C GLY A 89 11.71 -7.03 -8.43
N ARG A 90 12.14 -7.17 -9.71
CA ARG A 90 12.99 -6.14 -10.35
C ARG A 90 12.22 -4.86 -10.61
N ALA A 91 11.00 -4.96 -11.17
CA ALA A 91 10.14 -3.80 -11.35
C ALA A 91 9.91 -3.10 -10.00
N HIS A 92 9.64 -3.78 -8.89
CA HIS A 92 9.48 -3.10 -7.60
C HIS A 92 10.75 -2.39 -7.15
N LYS A 93 11.92 -3.02 -7.27
CA LYS A 93 13.18 -2.38 -6.86
C LYS A 93 13.54 -1.17 -7.75
N ASP A 94 13.23 -1.25 -9.04
CA ASP A 94 13.52 -0.21 -10.04
C ASP A 94 12.39 0.84 -10.18
N LEU A 95 11.17 0.55 -9.71
CA LEU A 95 10.02 1.46 -9.68
C LEU A 95 9.95 2.27 -8.39
N VAL A 96 10.58 1.82 -7.30
CA VAL A 96 10.65 2.60 -6.05
C VAL A 96 11.24 3.99 -6.28
N PRO A 97 12.36 4.16 -7.01
CA PRO A 97 12.84 5.49 -7.39
C PRO A 97 11.84 6.31 -8.22
N SER A 98 11.12 5.68 -9.15
CA SER A 98 10.09 6.36 -9.96
C SER A 98 8.86 6.77 -9.15
N TYR A 99 8.40 5.92 -8.23
CA TYR A 99 7.32 6.23 -7.29
C TYR A 99 7.72 7.34 -6.34
N VAL A 100 8.92 7.28 -5.75
CA VAL A 100 9.46 8.34 -4.90
C VAL A 100 9.62 9.65 -5.68
N SER A 101 10.05 9.59 -6.95
CA SER A 101 10.15 10.77 -7.82
C SER A 101 8.77 11.39 -8.11
N ILE A 102 7.76 10.57 -8.41
CA ILE A 102 6.40 11.06 -8.67
C ILE A 102 5.80 11.64 -7.38
N LEU A 103 5.95 10.96 -6.25
CA LEU A 103 5.49 11.44 -4.95
C LEU A 103 6.17 12.75 -4.56
N LYS A 104 7.49 12.87 -4.78
CA LYS A 104 8.22 14.12 -4.55
C LYS A 104 7.75 15.24 -5.47
N GLN A 105 7.42 14.95 -6.74
CA GLN A 105 6.81 15.93 -7.65
C GLN A 105 5.39 16.35 -7.21
N VAL A 106 4.63 15.45 -6.58
CA VAL A 106 3.32 15.78 -5.96
C VAL A 106 3.53 16.69 -4.74
N THR A 107 4.46 16.34 -3.84
CA THR A 107 4.76 17.11 -2.63
C THR A 107 5.38 18.49 -2.93
N GLU A 108 6.10 18.62 -4.04
CA GLU A 108 6.72 19.88 -4.50
C GLU A 108 5.82 20.68 -5.47
N HIS A 109 4.55 20.29 -5.68
CA HIS A 109 3.60 20.92 -6.60
C HIS A 109 4.12 21.07 -8.06
N ARG A 110 4.96 20.15 -8.51
CA ARG A 110 5.58 20.15 -9.85
C ARG A 110 4.87 19.23 -10.85
N LEU A 111 3.77 18.60 -10.47
CA LEU A 111 2.97 17.81 -11.40
C LEU A 111 2.32 18.73 -12.46
N PRO A 112 2.37 18.35 -13.75
CA PRO A 112 1.63 19.07 -14.79
C PRO A 112 0.13 19.12 -14.44
N SER A 113 -0.51 20.26 -14.68
CA SER A 113 -1.94 20.50 -14.40
C SER A 113 -2.91 19.56 -15.13
N SER A 114 -2.40 18.68 -16.00
CA SER A 114 -3.16 17.59 -16.62
C SER A 114 -3.42 16.40 -15.68
N PHE A 115 -2.76 16.36 -14.52
CA PHE A 115 -2.97 15.35 -13.47
C PHE A 115 -3.97 15.79 -12.38
N ASP A 116 -4.55 17.01 -12.50
CA ASP A 116 -5.67 17.44 -11.68
C ASP A 116 -6.91 16.59 -12.01
N TYR A 117 -7.16 15.58 -11.16
CA TYR A 117 -8.36 14.76 -11.26
C TYR A 117 -9.56 15.57 -10.74
N HIS A 118 -10.42 15.94 -11.68
CA HIS A 118 -11.69 16.67 -11.51
C HIS A 118 -11.58 18.02 -10.80
N ARG A 119 -11.55 19.08 -11.63
CA ARG A 119 -11.87 20.49 -11.37
C ARG A 119 -13.13 20.67 -10.50
N THR A 120 -13.03 20.37 -9.22
CA THR A 120 -14.12 20.55 -8.26
C THR A 120 -13.67 21.66 -7.32
N PRO A 121 -14.21 22.88 -7.45
CA PRO A 121 -13.93 23.95 -6.51
C PRO A 121 -14.40 23.52 -5.12
N ALA A 122 -13.60 23.82 -4.09
CA ALA A 122 -13.96 23.60 -2.70
C ALA A 122 -15.37 24.15 -2.41
N PRO A 123 -16.31 23.33 -1.88
CA PRO A 123 -17.64 23.81 -1.57
C PRO A 123 -17.62 24.78 -0.37
N ARG A 124 -17.62 26.07 -0.71
CA ARG A 124 -18.05 27.25 0.06
C ARG A 124 -17.37 27.51 1.40
N LEU A 125 -16.31 28.33 1.36
CA LEU A 125 -16.13 29.40 2.33
C LEU A 125 -16.80 30.65 1.76
N GLN A 126 -17.87 31.06 2.42
CA GLN A 126 -18.60 32.31 2.18
C GLN A 126 -17.82 33.50 2.75
#